data_AF-A0A3N5BY58-F1
#
_entry.id   AF-A0A3N5BY58-F1
#
_cell.length_a   1.000
_cell.length_b   1.000
_cell.length_c   1.000
_cell.angle_alpha   90.00
_cell.angle_beta   90.00
_cell.angle_gamma   90.00
#
_symmetry.space_group_name_H-M   'P 1'
#
loop_
_entity.id
_entity.type
_entity.pdbx_description
1 polymer ?
#
loop_
_entity_poly.entity_id
_entity_poly.type
_entity_poly.pdbx_seq_one_letter_code
_entity_poly.pdbx_strand_id
1 'polypeptide(L)' 'MWQLIIFLIGFGFTCVGGVSIIGYLNFLPAGMNYSDFLIFIHDRPECYLLPAGLFLMFLSMYIQPFDS' A
#
# COMPACT_ATOMS: atom_id res chain seq x y z
N MET A 1 17.84 -2.00 -15.69
CA MET A 1 18.21 -1.43 -14.37
C MET A 1 17.19 -0.41 -13.84
N TRP A 2 16.71 0.52 -14.67
CA TRP A 2 15.70 1.52 -14.27
C TRP A 2 14.39 0.92 -13.72
N GLN A 3 13.98 -0.26 -14.21
CA GLN A 3 12.75 -0.93 -13.75
C GLN A 3 12.82 -1.44 -12.32
N LEU A 4 13.98 -1.94 -11.88
CA LEU A 4 14.18 -2.35 -10.49
C LEU A 4 14.02 -1.15 -9.55
N ILE A 5 14.40 0.04 -10.00
CA ILE A 5 14.24 1.28 -9.24
C ILE A 5 12.74 1.63 -9.11
N ILE A 6 11.98 1.56 -10.21
CA ILE A 6 10.53 1.80 -10.20
C ILE A 6 9.80 0.76 -9.33
N PHE A 7 10.21 -0.51 -9.43
CA PHE A 7 9.69 -1.59 -8.60
C PHE A 7 10.03 -1.37 -7.12
N LEU A 8 11.27 -1.02 -6.77
CA LEU A 8 11.66 -0.72 -5.38
C LEU A 8 10.90 0.49 -4.82
N ILE A 9 10.65 1.51 -5.65
CA ILE A 9 9.82 2.66 -5.27
C ILE A 9 8.40 2.19 -4.98
N GLY A 10 7.77 1.44 -5.89
CA GLY A 10 6.43 0.87 -5.68
C GLY A 10 6.34 -0.02 -4.44
N PHE A 11 7.39 -0.81 -4.19
CA PHE A 11 7.52 -1.65 -2.99
C PHE A 11 7.59 -0.81 -1.72
N GLY A 12 8.41 0.25 -1.69
CA GLY A 12 8.51 1.16 -0.55
C GLY A 12 7.17 1.86 -0.22
N PHE A 13 6.46 2.33 -1.26
CA PHE A 13 5.12 2.90 -1.12
C PHE A 13 4.12 1.89 -0.54
N THR A 14 4.17 0.64 -1.00
CA THR A 14 3.34 -0.45 -0.50
C THR A 14 3.65 -0.77 0.97
N CYS A 15 4.93 -0.83 1.34
CA CYS A 15 5.36 -1.07 2.72
C CYS A 15 4.89 0.02 3.69
N VAL A 16 4.99 1.29 3.30
CA VAL A 16 4.52 2.42 4.13
C VAL A 16 3.01 2.34 4.33
N GLY A 17 2.23 2.14 3.25
CA GLY A 17 0.78 1.97 3.36
C GLY A 17 0.39 0.76 4.22
N GLY A 18 1.10 -0.36 4.08
CA GLY A 18 0.86 -1.58 4.87
C GLY A 18 1.15 -1.40 6.36
N VAL A 19 2.28 -0.78 6.72
CA VAL A 19 2.63 -0.50 8.11
C VAL A 19 1.61 0.45 8.76
N SER A 20 1.14 1.47 8.05
CA SER A 20 0.08 2.36 8.55
C SER A 20 -1.21 1.60 8.86
N ILE A 21 -1.69 0.73 7.97
CA ILE A 21 -2.90 -0.08 8.21
C ILE A 21 -2.74 -0.99 9.42
N ILE A 22 -1.58 -1.65 9.56
CA ILE A 22 -1.29 -2.52 10.72
C ILE A 22 -1.26 -1.70 12.02
N GLY A 23 -0.71 -0.48 11.98
CA GLY A 23 -0.72 0.45 13.11
C GLY A 23 -2.14 0.83 13.54
N TYR A 24 -3.01 1.13 12.58
CA TYR A 24 -4.42 1.43 12.87
C TYR A 24 -5.20 0.20 13.34
N LEU A 25 -4.78 -1.01 12.97
CA LEU A 25 -5.42 -2.26 13.40
C LEU A 25 -5.48 -2.40 14.93
N ASN A 26 -4.60 -1.70 15.66
CA ASN A 26 -4.61 -1.62 17.11
C ASN A 26 -5.91 -1.00 17.68
N PHE A 27 -6.61 -0.17 16.91
CA PHE A 27 -7.84 0.50 17.37
C PHE A 27 -9.08 -0.41 17.35
N LEU A 28 -9.08 -1.51 16.59
CA LEU A 28 -10.17 -2.50 16.59
C LEU A 28 -10.36 -3.16 17.98
N PRO A 29 -9.33 -3.78 18.60
CA PRO A 29 -9.47 -4.34 19.94
C PRO A 29 -9.62 -3.27 21.02
N ALA A 30 -9.30 -1.99 20.74
CA ALA A 30 -9.52 -0.87 21.65
C ALA A 30 -11.00 -0.44 21.76
N GLY A 31 -11.92 -1.10 21.03
CA GLY A 31 -13.36 -0.87 21.13
C GLY A 31 -13.97 -0.10 19.97
N MET A 32 -13.23 0.14 18.89
CA MET A 32 -13.75 0.77 17.67
C MET A 32 -14.49 -0.26 16.81
N ASN A 33 -15.68 0.08 16.31
CA ASN A 33 -16.41 -0.81 15.39
C ASN A 33 -15.66 -0.94 14.06
N TYR A 34 -15.77 -2.12 13.43
CA TYR A 34 -15.19 -2.41 12.12
C TYR A 34 -15.57 -1.37 11.04
N SER A 35 -16.80 -0.84 11.10
CA SER A 35 -17.29 0.17 10.15
C SER A 35 -16.60 1.52 10.32
N ASP A 36 -16.43 1.98 11.56
CA ASP A 36 -15.72 3.23 11.87
C ASP A 36 -14.25 3.13 11.49
N PHE A 37 -13.64 1.95 11.68
CA PHE A 37 -12.28 1.66 11.26
C PHE A 37 -12.09 1.77 9.74
N LEU A 38 -13.02 1.22 8.94
CA LEU A 38 -12.96 1.35 7.47
C LEU A 38 -13.12 2.80 7.01
N ILE A 39 -14.02 3.56 7.63
CA ILE A 39 -14.23 4.99 7.32
C ILE A 39 -12.97 5.79 7.69
N PHE A 40 -12.34 5.49 8.82
CA PHE A 40 -11.12 6.15 9.27
C PHE A 40 -9.91 5.87 8.36
N ILE A 41 -9.78 4.62 7.89
CA ILE A 41 -8.77 4.23 6.89
C ILE A 41 -8.99 4.95 5.56
N HIS A 42 -10.25 5.07 5.13
CA HIS A 42 -10.59 5.71 3.86
C HIS A 42 -10.42 7.24 3.91
N ASP A 43 -10.60 7.86 5.07
CA ASP A 43 -10.41 9.30 5.29
C ASP A 43 -8.91 9.69 5.29
N ARG A 44 -8.02 8.74 5.60
CA ARG A 44 -6.57 9.01 5.67
C ARG A 44 -5.88 8.77 4.32
N PRO A 45 -5.20 9.80 3.76
CA PRO A 45 -4.51 9.68 2.46
C PRO A 45 -3.34 8.68 2.49
N GLU A 46 -2.89 8.31 3.69
CA GLU A 46 -1.82 7.35 3.95
C GLU A 46 -2.14 5.95 3.42
N CYS A 47 -3.41 5.54 3.51
CA CYS A 47 -3.83 4.20 3.08
C CYS A 47 -3.99 4.08 1.56
N TYR A 48 -4.05 5.20 0.83
CA TYR A 48 -4.01 5.19 -0.64
C TYR A 48 -2.62 4.86 -1.20
N LEU A 49 -1.56 4.98 -0.39
CA LEU A 49 -0.20 4.59 -0.82
C LEU A 49 -0.11 3.07 -1.08
N LEU A 50 -0.94 2.27 -0.41
CA LEU A 50 -0.94 0.82 -0.58
C LEU A 50 -1.42 0.40 -1.98
N PRO A 51 -2.64 0.77 -2.43
CA PRO A 51 -3.07 0.48 -3.80
C PRO A 51 -2.24 1.22 -4.85
N ALA A 52 -1.75 2.44 -4.57
CA ALA A 52 -0.89 3.17 -5.50
C ALA A 52 0.48 2.50 -5.71
N GLY A 53 1.11 2.01 -4.64
CA GLY A 53 2.36 1.25 -4.69
C GLY A 53 2.20 -0.07 -5.43
N LEU A 54 1.08 -0.77 -5.19
CA LEU A 54 0.71 -2.00 -5.89
C LEU A 54 0.49 -1.76 -7.39
N PHE A 55 -0.20 -0.68 -7.74
CA PHE A 55 -0.41 -0.28 -9.13
C PHE A 55 0.90 0.05 -9.83
N LEU A 56 1.81 0.76 -9.17
CA LEU A 56 3.16 1.05 -9.68
C LEU A 56 3.99 -0.22 -9.90
N MET A 57 3.93 -1.18 -8.98
CA MET A 57 4.57 -2.49 -9.15
C MET A 57 3.99 -3.27 -10.33
N PHE A 58 2.66 -3.32 -10.46
CA PHE A 58 1.98 -3.98 -11.58
C PHE A 58 2.35 -3.33 -12.92
N LEU A 59 2.36 -2.00 -12.99
CA LEU A 59 2.74 -1.26 -14.19
C LEU A 59 4.21 -1.54 -14.56
N SER A 60 5.11 -1.56 -13.55
CA SER A 60 6.52 -1.88 -13.76
C SER A 60 6.72 -3.30 -14.31
N MET A 61 5.89 -4.26 -13.87
CA MET A 61 5.94 -5.65 -14.35
C MET A 61 5.35 -5.80 -15.76
N TYR A 62 4.33 -5.01 -16.10
CA TYR A 62 3.70 -5.05 -17.43
C TYR A 62 4.55 -4.39 -18.52
N ILE A 63 5.31 -3.34 -18.16
CA ILE A 63 6.14 -2.57 -19.10
C ILE A 63 7.28 -3.43 -19.69
N GLN A 64 7.87 -4.34 -18.90
CA GLN A 64 8.66 -5.43 -19.46
C GLN A 64 8.41 -6.67 -18.60
N PRO A 65 7.68 -7.70 -19.09
CA PRO A 65 7.78 -9.01 -18.46
C PRO A 65 9.27 -9.36 -18.48
N PHE A 66 9.83 -9.73 -17.32
CA PHE A 66 11.25 -10.09 -17.20
C PHE A 66 11.63 -11.03 -18.35
N ASP A 67 12.24 -10.46 -19.39
CA ASP A 67 12.70 -11.21 -20.56
C ASP A 67 13.90 -12.00 -20.06
N SER A 68 13.62 -13.26 -19.70
CA SER A 68 14.57 -14.24 -19.21
C SER A 68 15.42 -14.79 -20.34
#